data_AF-A0A381X2Q5-F1
#
_entry.id   AF-A0A381X2Q5-F1
#
_cell.length_a   1.000
_cell.length_b   1.000
_cell.length_c   1.000
_cell.angle_alpha   90.00
_cell.angle_beta   90.00
_cell.angle_gamma   90.00
#
_symmetry.space_group_name_H-M   'P 1'
#
loop_
_entity.id
_entity.type
_entity.pdbx_description
1 polymer ?
#
loop_
_entity_poly.entity_id
_entity_poly.type
_entity_poly.pdbx_seq_one_letter_code
_entity_poly.pdbx_strand_id
1 'polypeptide(L)'
;MERELNELPSFSSPEASKQVDIDLVKMSKILGKASQQVIKTMMNGVKSHKYDAMDLQRGIQQGDVRRTHHGEINFIQQLWTKVRSGFRRYTPTGKLR
;
A
#
# COMPACT_ATOMS: atom_id res chain seq x y z
N MET A 1 38.71 10.35 16.10
CA MET A 1 38.89 9.11 15.32
C MET A 1 37.61 8.92 14.53
N GLU A 2 37.48 9.65 13.42
CA GLU A 2 36.29 9.67 12.57
C GLU A 2 36.50 8.69 11.40
N ARG A 3 36.12 7.41 11.57
CA ARG A 3 35.95 6.45 10.45
C ARG A 3 35.00 5.31 10.85
N GLU A 4 33.75 5.65 11.18
CA GLU A 4 32.63 4.69 11.08
C GLU A 4 31.66 5.18 10.01
N LEU A 5 32.20 5.54 8.84
CA LEU A 5 31.39 5.79 7.66
C LEU A 5 31.03 4.45 7.01
N ASN A 6 29.95 3.85 7.53
CA ASN A 6 28.85 3.35 6.71
C ASN A 6 29.23 2.58 5.43
N GLU A 7 30.05 1.53 5.54
CA GLU A 7 30.20 0.57 4.45
C GLU A 7 29.09 -0.47 4.58
N LEU A 8 28.00 -0.27 3.82
CA LEU A 8 27.06 -1.36 3.56
C LEU A 8 27.87 -2.56 3.04
N PRO A 9 27.63 -3.78 3.55
CA PRO A 9 28.36 -4.94 3.09
C PRO A 9 28.26 -5.06 1.57
N SER A 10 29.41 -5.24 0.91
CA SER A 10 29.45 -5.45 -0.54
C SER A 10 28.59 -6.66 -0.90
N PHE A 11 27.88 -6.59 -2.04
CA PHE A 11 27.16 -7.74 -2.57
C PHE A 11 28.09 -8.95 -2.73
N SER A 12 27.55 -10.16 -2.58
CA SER A 12 28.30 -11.41 -2.70
C SER A 12 28.99 -11.58 -4.06
N SER A 13 28.45 -10.94 -5.11
CA SER A 13 29.11 -10.77 -6.40
C SER A 13 28.52 -9.58 -7.18
N PRO A 14 29.23 -9.03 -8.20
CA PRO A 14 28.68 -8.03 -9.11
C PRO A 14 27.42 -8.51 -9.85
N GLU A 15 27.34 -9.80 -10.17
CA GLU A 15 26.16 -10.43 -10.78
C GLU A 15 24.98 -10.46 -9.81
N ALA A 16 25.23 -10.72 -8.52
CA ALA A 16 24.21 -10.71 -7.49
C ALA A 16 23.57 -9.31 -7.36
N SER A 17 24.37 -8.25 -7.39
CA SER A 17 23.85 -6.86 -7.39
C SER A 17 22.89 -6.62 -8.56
N LYS A 18 23.31 -6.96 -9.79
CA LYS A 18 22.48 -6.77 -11.00
C LYS A 18 21.19 -7.59 -10.95
N GLN A 19 21.28 -8.82 -10.47
CA GLN A 19 20.12 -9.71 -10.37
C GLN A 19 19.12 -9.19 -9.32
N VAL A 20 19.61 -8.71 -8.17
CA VAL A 20 18.78 -8.07 -7.16
C VAL A 20 18.07 -6.84 -7.72
N ASP A 21 18.75 -5.98 -8.47
CA ASP A 21 18.12 -4.79 -9.08
C ASP A 21 17.02 -5.18 -10.07
N ILE A 22 17.28 -6.17 -10.93
CA ILE A 22 16.30 -6.69 -11.88
C ILE A 22 15.06 -7.23 -11.15
N ASP A 23 15.27 -8.00 -10.09
CA ASP A 23 14.18 -8.61 -9.35
C ASP A 23 13.42 -7.59 -8.49
N LEU A 24 14.08 -6.56 -7.94
CA LEU A 24 13.43 -5.42 -7.29
C LEU A 24 12.47 -4.69 -8.25
N VAL A 25 12.88 -4.45 -9.50
CA VAL A 25 12.01 -3.85 -10.51
C VAL A 25 10.81 -4.76 -10.83
N LYS A 26 11.02 -6.07 -10.94
CA LYS A 26 9.92 -7.03 -11.17
C LYS A 26 8.95 -7.06 -9.98
N MET A 27 9.46 -7.15 -8.76
CA MET A 27 8.68 -7.12 -7.53
C MET A 27 7.86 -5.83 -7.44
N SER A 28 8.47 -4.68 -7.74
CA SER A 28 7.78 -3.38 -7.80
C SER A 28 6.60 -3.39 -8.80
N LYS A 29 6.78 -3.97 -10.00
CA LYS A 29 5.70 -4.12 -10.98
C LYS A 29 4.56 -5.01 -10.48
N ILE A 30 4.88 -6.11 -9.80
CA ILE A 30 3.88 -7.02 -9.21
C ILE A 30 3.08 -6.30 -8.13
N LEU A 31 3.78 -5.64 -7.19
CA LEU A 31 3.15 -4.85 -6.14
C LEU A 31 2.32 -3.70 -6.71
N GLY A 32 2.76 -3.06 -7.79
CA GLY A 32 2.00 -2.04 -8.50
C GLY A 32 0.67 -2.56 -9.03
N LYS A 33 0.65 -3.73 -9.66
CA LYS A 33 -0.59 -4.39 -10.12
C LYS A 33 -1.50 -4.79 -8.96
N ALA A 34 -0.93 -5.40 -7.92
CA ALA A 34 -1.68 -5.78 -6.71
C ALA A 34 -2.31 -4.56 -6.02
N SER A 35 -1.56 -3.46 -5.89
CA SER A 35 -2.05 -2.18 -5.35
C SER A 35 -3.28 -1.67 -6.09
N GLN A 36 -3.24 -1.71 -7.43
CA GLN A 36 -4.37 -1.27 -8.25
C GLN A 36 -5.59 -2.18 -8.08
N GLN A 37 -5.41 -3.48 -7.90
CA GLN A 37 -6.50 -4.40 -7.60
C GLN A 37 -7.14 -4.11 -6.24
N VAL A 38 -6.34 -3.86 -5.19
CA VAL A 38 -6.84 -3.47 -3.87
C VAL A 38 -7.64 -2.17 -3.95
N ILE A 39 -7.11 -1.14 -4.63
CA ILE A 39 -7.82 0.13 -4.86
C ILE A 39 -9.13 -0.09 -5.63
N LYS A 40 -9.14 -0.97 -6.63
CA LYS A 40 -10.35 -1.31 -7.39
C LYS A 40 -11.39 -1.98 -6.48
N THR A 41 -11.00 -2.86 -5.58
CA THR A 41 -11.91 -3.47 -4.59
C THR A 41 -12.55 -2.40 -3.70
N MET A 42 -11.75 -1.47 -3.16
CA MET A 42 -12.26 -0.32 -2.40
C MET A 42 -13.27 0.48 -3.20
N MET A 43 -12.91 0.85 -4.44
CA MET A 43 -13.75 1.66 -5.32
C MET A 43 -15.05 0.96 -5.69
N ASN A 44 -15.00 -0.33 -6.01
CA ASN A 44 -16.18 -1.10 -6.37
C ASN A 44 -17.14 -1.23 -5.19
N GLY A 45 -16.66 -1.44 -3.97
CA GLY A 45 -17.50 -1.50 -2.78
C GLY A 45 -18.26 -0.19 -2.53
N VAL A 46 -17.57 0.94 -2.63
CA VAL A 46 -18.20 2.26 -2.47
C VAL A 46 -19.16 2.59 -3.62
N LYS A 47 -18.77 2.32 -4.87
CA LYS A 47 -19.62 2.57 -6.05
C LYS A 47 -20.88 1.71 -6.09
N SER A 48 -20.80 0.49 -5.57
CA SER A 48 -21.94 -0.43 -5.52
C SER A 48 -22.80 -0.25 -4.26
N HIS A 49 -22.56 0.81 -3.47
CA HIS A 49 -23.28 1.11 -2.24
C HIS A 49 -23.25 -0.02 -1.19
N LYS A 50 -22.24 -0.89 -1.23
CA LYS A 50 -22.06 -1.93 -0.19
C LYS A 50 -21.69 -1.34 1.17
N TYR A 51 -20.97 -0.22 1.14
CA TYR A 51 -20.55 0.59 2.29
C TYR A 51 -20.15 1.97 1.76
N ASP A 52 -20.21 2.99 2.60
CA ASP A 52 -19.74 4.32 2.21
C ASP A 52 -18.22 4.50 2.41
N ALA A 53 -17.68 5.63 2.01
CA ALA A 53 -16.26 5.91 2.14
C ALA A 53 -15.80 6.06 3.62
N MET A 54 -16.70 6.45 4.53
CA MET A 54 -16.41 6.56 5.96
C MET A 54 -16.38 5.19 6.63
N ASP A 55 -17.28 4.29 6.25
CA ASP A 55 -17.31 2.90 6.70
C ASP A 55 -16.04 2.17 6.29
N LEU A 56 -15.59 2.37 5.05
CA LEU A 56 -14.30 1.84 4.60
C LEU A 56 -13.14 2.40 5.42
N GLN A 57 -13.11 3.72 5.67
CA GLN A 57 -12.08 4.34 6.50
C GLN A 57 -12.06 3.75 7.92
N ARG A 58 -13.24 3.61 8.55
CA ARG A 58 -13.37 2.99 9.88
C ARG A 58 -12.91 1.54 9.86
N GLY A 59 -13.33 0.76 8.87
CA GLY A 59 -12.95 -0.65 8.75
C GLY A 59 -11.45 -0.87 8.61
N ILE A 60 -10.76 0.05 7.92
CA ILE A 60 -9.29 0.03 7.79
C ILE A 60 -8.60 0.46 9.09
N GLN A 61 -9.14 1.46 9.80
CA GLN A 61 -8.53 1.99 11.03
C GLN A 61 -8.81 1.18 12.30
N GLN A 62 -9.98 0.54 12.37
CA GLN A 62 -10.50 -0.14 13.56
C GLN A 62 -10.57 -1.67 13.38
N GLY A 63 -10.09 -2.20 12.26
CA GLY A 63 -10.13 -3.62 11.97
C GLY A 63 -9.27 -4.44 12.94
N ASP A 64 -9.71 -5.67 13.23
CA ASP A 64 -8.89 -6.63 13.97
C ASP A 64 -7.64 -6.98 13.15
N VAL A 65 -6.47 -6.76 13.76
CA VAL A 65 -5.13 -7.03 13.19
C VAL A 65 -4.99 -8.49 12.76
N ARG A 66 -5.77 -9.41 13.36
CA ARG A 66 -5.78 -10.85 13.03
C ARG A 66 -6.42 -11.18 11.68
N ARG A 67 -7.08 -10.23 11.02
CA ARG A 67 -7.75 -10.46 9.72
C ARG A 67 -6.78 -10.52 8.54
N THR A 68 -5.57 -10.01 8.72
CA THR A 68 -4.57 -9.87 7.65
C THR A 68 -3.19 -10.26 8.16
N HIS A 69 -2.29 -10.69 7.28
CA HIS A 69 -0.91 -10.97 7.68
C HIS A 69 -0.17 -9.69 8.09
N HIS A 70 0.97 -9.89 8.78
CA HIS A 70 1.80 -8.79 9.24
C HIS A 70 2.22 -7.88 8.07
N GLY A 71 2.02 -6.57 8.23
CA GLY A 71 2.34 -5.56 7.21
C GLY A 71 1.25 -5.31 6.17
N GLU A 72 0.30 -6.23 5.95
CA GLU A 72 -0.77 -6.07 4.96
C GLU A 72 -1.75 -4.96 5.35
N ILE A 73 -2.14 -4.87 6.63
CA ILE A 73 -3.04 -3.80 7.10
C ILE A 73 -2.42 -2.42 6.91
N ASN A 74 -1.12 -2.29 7.19
CA ASN A 74 -0.37 -1.05 7.01
C ASN A 74 -0.28 -0.69 5.52
N PHE A 75 -0.07 -1.68 4.66
CA PHE A 75 -0.07 -1.48 3.21
C PHE A 75 -1.44 -1.02 2.69
N ILE A 76 -2.53 -1.66 3.12
CA ILE A 76 -3.90 -1.26 2.77
C ILE A 76 -4.20 0.17 3.25
N GLN A 77 -3.76 0.52 4.46
CA GLN A 77 -3.93 1.87 5.02
C GLN A 77 -3.16 2.94 4.23
N GLN A 78 -1.95 2.62 3.77
CA GLN A 78 -1.19 3.50 2.88
C GLN A 78 -1.89 3.69 1.54
N LEU A 79 -2.40 2.60 0.94
CA LEU A 79 -3.17 2.68 -0.30
C LEU A 79 -4.42 3.55 -0.13
N TRP A 80 -5.18 3.35 0.94
CA TRP A 80 -6.34 4.20 1.26
C TRP A 80 -5.95 5.67 1.37
N THR A 81 -4.89 5.98 2.12
CA THR A 81 -4.41 7.37 2.30
C THR A 81 -4.07 8.03 0.97
N LYS A 82 -3.49 7.26 0.02
CA LYS A 82 -3.17 7.73 -1.33
C LYS A 82 -4.41 8.05 -2.18
N VAL A 83 -5.48 7.26 -2.06
CA VAL A 83 -6.64 7.37 -2.97
C VAL A 83 -7.87 8.05 -2.37
N ARG A 84 -7.95 8.20 -1.04
CA ARG A 84 -9.14 8.69 -0.33
C ARG A 84 -9.69 10.01 -0.88
N SER A 85 -8.84 10.93 -1.35
CA SER A 85 -9.29 12.19 -1.95
C SER A 85 -10.21 11.99 -3.15
N GLY A 86 -9.98 10.94 -3.95
CA GLY A 86 -10.81 10.57 -5.09
C GLY A 86 -12.17 10.00 -4.70
N PHE A 87 -12.35 9.52 -3.47
CA PHE A 87 -13.62 9.00 -2.97
C PHE A 87 -14.59 10.10 -2.51
N ARG A 88 -14.13 11.36 -2.38
CA ARG A 88 -14.97 12.51 -2.01
C ARG A 88 -16.17 12.72 -2.95
N ARG A 89 -16.04 12.35 -4.22
CA ARG A 89 -17.14 12.43 -5.21
C ARG A 89 -18.28 11.45 -4.95
N TYR A 90 -18.05 10.44 -4.09
CA TYR A 90 -19.06 9.45 -3.71
C TYR A 90 -19.65 9.71 -2.32
N THR A 91 -19.17 10.75 -1.62
CA THR A 91 -19.76 11.19 -0.35
C THR A 91 -20.74 12.35 -0.60
N PRO A 92 -21.98 12.29 -0.09
CA PRO A 92 -22.97 13.36 -0.30
C PRO A 92 -22.48 14.74 0.17
N THR A 93 -21.63 14.79 1.19
CA THR A 93 -21.08 16.02 1.77
C THR A 93 -19.74 16.45 1.17
N GLY A 94 -19.14 15.64 0.28
CA GLY A 94 -17.83 15.90 -0.33
C GLY A 94 -16.64 15.86 0.64
N LYS A 95 -16.86 15.57 1.93
CA LYS A 95 -15.83 15.65 2.99
C LYS A 95 -15.64 14.28 3.65
N LEU A 96 -14.40 13.79 3.61
CA LEU A 96 -13.92 12.69 4.45
C LEU A 96 -13.29 13.34 5.69
N ARG A 97 -13.92 13.19 6.85
CA ARG A 97 -13.47 13.75 8.13
C ARG A 97 -12.50 12.79 8.81
#